data_AF-A0A536AZ08-F1
#
_entry.id   AF-A0A536AZ08-F1
#
_cell.length_a   1.000
_cell.length_b   1.000
_cell.length_c   1.000
_cell.angle_alpha   90.00
_cell.angle_beta   90.00
_cell.angle_gamma   90.00
#
_symmetry.space_group_name_H-M   'P 1'
#
loop_
_entity.id
_entity.type
_entity.pdbx_description
1 polymer ?
#
loop_
_entity_poly.entity_id
_entity_poly.type
_entity_poly.pdbx_seq_one_letter_code
_entity_poly.pdbx_strand_id
1 'polypeptide(L)'
;MECELGQGLAAPLCGSEAIVPTLQRVITRRIAKAQSLVQKAAWRMDRKSVRIRLLKGAARNLRVVQRRAGKALRKGRISAACREQIEVTIQRLRQSVLGLST
;
A
#
# COMPACT_ATOMS: atom_id res chain seq x y z
N MET A 1 11.72 -3.17 19.74
CA MET A 1 10.35 -2.68 19.47
C MET A 1 10.13 -2.79 17.97
N GLU A 2 9.65 -3.95 17.52
CA GLU A 2 9.42 -4.23 16.10
C GLU A 2 8.24 -3.38 15.64
N CYS A 3 8.45 -2.49 14.65
CA CYS A 3 7.33 -1.84 13.99
C CYS A 3 6.45 -2.92 13.37
N GLU A 4 5.20 -3.03 13.83
CA GLU A 4 4.13 -3.89 13.29
C GLU A 4 3.77 -3.64 11.80
N LEU A 5 4.62 -2.89 11.09
CA LEU A 5 4.54 -2.64 9.66
C LEU A 5 5.24 -3.73 8.83
N GLY A 6 6.00 -4.65 9.45
CA GLY A 6 6.61 -5.81 8.79
C GLY A 6 5.65 -6.97 8.53
N GLN A 7 4.55 -7.08 9.29
CA GLN A 7 3.63 -8.21 9.22
C GLN A 7 2.41 -7.96 8.30
N GLY A 8 2.20 -6.73 7.81
CA GLY A 8 1.00 -6.34 7.06
C GLY A 8 0.82 -6.95 5.67
N LEU A 9 1.65 -7.91 5.26
CA LEU A 9 1.54 -8.62 3.97
C LEU A 9 1.68 -10.15 4.09
N ALA A 10 1.77 -10.71 5.31
CA ALA A 10 1.89 -12.16 5.48
C ALA A 10 0.62 -12.91 5.06
N ALA A 11 -0.55 -12.25 5.11
CA ALA A 11 -1.79 -12.77 4.56
C ALA A 11 -1.90 -12.47 3.05
N PRO A 12 -2.34 -13.44 2.23
CA PRO A 12 -2.62 -13.16 0.83
C PRO A 12 -3.66 -12.06 0.72
N LEU A 13 -3.35 -11.02 -0.07
CA LEU A 13 -4.15 -9.79 -0.23
C LEU A 13 -5.62 -10.02 -0.60
N CYS A 14 -5.94 -11.22 -1.12
CA CYS A 14 -7.26 -11.60 -1.60
C CYS A 14 -7.70 -12.97 -1.05
N GLY A 15 -7.20 -13.37 0.13
CA GLY A 15 -7.52 -14.68 0.73
C GLY A 15 -7.03 -15.85 -0.14
N SER A 16 -7.91 -16.79 -0.45
CA SER A 16 -7.64 -17.96 -1.30
C SER A 16 -7.79 -17.68 -2.80
N GLU A 17 -8.16 -16.47 -3.21
CA GLU A 17 -8.35 -16.14 -4.62
C GLU A 17 -7.03 -16.14 -5.39
N ALA A 18 -6.99 -16.87 -6.51
CA ALA A 18 -5.85 -16.91 -7.41
C ALA A 18 -5.72 -15.59 -8.18
N ILE A 19 -4.77 -14.75 -7.79
CA ILE A 19 -4.42 -13.52 -8.50
C ILE A 19 -3.37 -13.85 -9.57
N VAL A 20 -3.48 -13.22 -10.74
CA VAL A 20 -2.42 -13.27 -11.76
C VAL A 20 -1.06 -12.92 -11.13
N PRO A 21 -0.03 -13.79 -11.20
CA PRO A 21 1.22 -13.62 -10.44
C PRO A 21 1.91 -12.27 -10.67
N THR A 22 1.87 -11.78 -11.91
CA THR A 22 2.43 -10.47 -12.28
C THR A 22 1.70 -9.32 -11.59
N LEU A 23 0.37 -9.39 -11.47
CA LEU A 23 -0.43 -8.38 -10.77
C LEU A 23 -0.13 -8.41 -9.28
N GLN A 24 -0.12 -9.60 -8.67
CA GLN A 24 0.21 -9.79 -7.26
C GLN A 24 1.59 -9.22 -6.94
N ARG A 25 2.62 -9.60 -7.71
CA ARG A 25 3.99 -9.09 -7.54
C ARG A 25 4.06 -7.56 -7.61
N VAL A 26 3.34 -6.94 -8.56
CA VAL A 26 3.30 -5.48 -8.68
C VAL A 26 2.60 -4.84 -7.48
N ILE A 27 1.46 -5.37 -7.05
CA ILE A 27 0.72 -4.84 -5.91
C ILE A 27 1.56 -4.96 -4.63
N THR A 28 2.07 -6.16 -4.32
CA THR A 28 2.90 -6.42 -3.14
C THR A 28 4.11 -5.50 -3.10
N ARG A 29 4.84 -5.37 -4.22
CA ARG A 29 6.03 -4.50 -4.28
C ARG A 29 5.69 -3.02 -4.02
N ARG A 30 4.54 -2.54 -4.50
CA ARG A 30 4.10 -1.15 -4.33
C ARG A 30 3.60 -0.88 -2.91
N ILE A 31 2.90 -1.84 -2.30
CA ILE A 31 2.48 -1.78 -0.89
C ILE A 31 3.71 -1.74 0.02
N ALA A 32 4.64 -2.70 -0.15
CA ALA A 32 5.88 -2.74 0.62
C ALA A 32 6.70 -1.45 0.46
N LYS A 33 6.76 -0.88 -0.75
CA LYS A 33 7.43 0.41 -0.97
C LYS A 33 6.71 1.56 -0.25
N ALA A 34 5.39 1.60 -0.25
CA ALA A 34 4.63 2.61 0.47
C ALA A 34 4.87 2.51 1.98
N GLN A 35 4.80 1.31 2.56
CA GLN A 35 5.13 1.03 3.97
C GLN A 35 6.54 1.51 4.33
N SER A 36 7.55 1.14 3.54
CA SER A 36 8.94 1.58 3.77
C SER A 36 9.09 3.10 3.73
N LEU A 37 8.37 3.78 2.83
CA LEU A 37 8.39 5.25 2.76
C LEU A 37 7.71 5.91 3.95
N VAL A 38 6.60 5.34 4.43
CA VAL A 38 5.90 5.79 5.65
C VAL A 38 6.80 5.61 6.86
N GLN A 39 7.41 4.44 7.03
CA GLN A 39 8.39 4.20 8.10
C GLN A 39 9.52 5.24 8.04
N LYS A 40 10.15 5.42 6.88
CA LYS A 40 11.22 6.42 6.71
C LYS A 40 10.76 7.84 7.04
N ALA A 41 9.51 8.19 6.77
CA ALA A 41 8.96 9.49 7.11
C ALA A 41 8.80 9.65 8.63
N ALA A 42 8.38 8.59 9.34
CA ALA A 42 8.27 8.59 10.80
C ALA A 42 9.63 8.84 11.49
N TRP A 43 10.73 8.36 10.92
CA TRP A 43 12.09 8.62 11.44
C TRP A 43 12.66 10.01 11.11
N ARG A 44 11.95 10.85 10.35
CA ARG A 44 12.43 12.14 9.82
C ARG A 44 11.59 13.32 10.32
N MET A 45 11.32 13.35 11.62
CA MET A 45 10.51 14.40 12.26
C MET A 45 11.18 15.78 12.22
N ASP A 46 12.51 15.81 12.21
CA ASP A 46 13.36 17.01 12.15
C ASP A 46 13.39 17.67 10.75
N ARG A 47 13.10 16.90 9.69
CA ARG A 47 13.22 17.36 8.29
C ARG A 47 11.86 17.35 7.57
N LYS A 48 11.03 18.37 7.84
CA LYS A 48 9.68 18.54 7.28
C LYS A 48 9.61 18.33 5.77
N SER A 49 10.53 18.91 4.99
CA SER A 49 10.53 18.79 3.52
C SER A 49 10.82 17.36 3.05
N VAL A 50 11.74 16.67 3.71
CA VAL A 50 12.08 15.26 3.43
C VAL A 50 10.93 14.35 3.83
N ARG A 51 10.33 14.57 5.01
CA ARG A 51 9.14 13.86 5.49
C ARG A 51 7.99 13.96 4.48
N ILE A 52 7.63 15.17 4.05
CA ILE A 52 6.57 15.40 3.06
C ILE A 52 6.89 14.71 1.73
N ARG A 53 8.15 14.74 1.27
CA ARG A 53 8.57 14.07 0.03
C ARG A 53 8.39 12.55 0.12
N LEU A 54 8.75 11.94 1.25
CA LEU A 54 8.56 10.51 1.50
C LEU A 54 7.08 10.13 1.52
N LEU A 55 6.25 10.92 2.22
CA LEU A 55 4.79 10.71 2.30
C LEU A 55 4.11 10.86 0.93
N LYS A 56 4.50 11.85 0.11
CA LYS A 56 4.05 11.96 -1.29
C LYS A 56 4.46 10.73 -2.11
N GLY A 57 5.66 10.21 -1.89
CA GLY A 57 6.12 8.97 -2.50
C GLY A 57 5.28 7.75 -2.12
N ALA A 58 4.89 7.64 -0.84
CA ALA A 58 4.00 6.58 -0.36
C ALA A 58 2.63 6.68 -1.04
N ALA A 59 2.01 7.87 -1.02
CA ALA A 59 0.72 8.13 -1.67
C ALA A 59 0.73 7.80 -3.17
N ARG A 60 1.83 8.10 -3.89
CA ARG A 60 1.98 7.75 -5.31
C ARG A 60 1.97 6.25 -5.54
N ASN A 61 2.67 5.46 -4.70
CA ASN A 61 2.66 4.00 -4.81
C ASN A 61 1.26 3.43 -4.52
N LEU A 62 0.56 3.92 -3.49
CA LEU A 62 -0.82 3.50 -3.19
C LEU A 62 -1.79 3.81 -4.33
N ARG A 63 -1.67 4.97 -4.98
CA ARG A 63 -2.47 5.33 -6.16
C ARG A 63 -2.24 4.36 -7.32
N VAL A 64 -1.01 3.90 -7.52
CA VAL A 64 -0.71 2.88 -8.55
C VAL A 64 -1.39 1.55 -8.23
N VAL A 65 -1.38 1.12 -6.96
CA VAL A 65 -2.09 -0.10 -6.53
C VAL A 65 -3.58 0.02 -6.83
N GLN A 66 -4.21 1.13 -6.41
CA GLN A 66 -5.64 1.38 -6.64
C GLN A 66 -6.00 1.31 -8.13
N ARG A 67 -5.21 1.96 -8.99
CA ARG A 67 -5.43 1.91 -10.45
C ARG A 67 -5.28 0.51 -11.03
N ARG A 68 -4.30 -0.26 -10.55
CA ARG A 68 -4.05 -1.64 -11.02
C ARG A 68 -5.16 -2.58 -10.57
N ALA A 69 -5.61 -2.50 -9.33
CA ALA A 69 -6.74 -3.26 -8.82
C ALA A 69 -8.03 -2.95 -9.60
N GLY A 70 -8.34 -1.66 -9.81
CA GLY A 70 -9.49 -1.26 -10.63
C GLY A 70 -9.42 -1.77 -12.08
N LYS A 71 -8.24 -1.73 -12.71
CA LYS A 71 -8.04 -2.29 -14.06
C LYS A 71 -8.16 -3.82 -14.06
N ALA A 72 -7.72 -4.50 -13.00
CA ALA A 72 -7.83 -5.94 -12.87
C ALA A 72 -9.29 -6.38 -12.72
N LEU A 73 -10.07 -5.70 -11.88
CA LEU A 73 -11.50 -5.95 -11.73
C LEU A 73 -12.23 -5.77 -13.08
N ARG A 74 -12.01 -4.65 -13.77
CA ARG A 74 -12.61 -4.39 -15.09
C ARG A 74 -12.26 -5.45 -16.14
N LYS A 75 -11.14 -6.16 -15.96
CA LYS A 75 -10.69 -7.23 -16.86
C LYS A 75 -11.08 -8.63 -16.37
N GLY A 76 -11.87 -8.74 -15.29
CA GLY A 76 -12.23 -10.02 -14.68
C GLY A 76 -11.05 -10.80 -14.11
N ARG A 77 -9.93 -10.13 -13.80
CA ARG A 77 -8.71 -10.76 -13.28
C ARG A 77 -8.66 -10.88 -11.76
N ILE A 78 -9.56 -10.18 -11.09
CA ILE A 78 -9.82 -10.27 -9.65
C ILE A 78 -11.32 -10.09 -9.41
N SER A 79 -11.82 -10.64 -8.31
CA SER A 79 -13.18 -10.43 -7.83
C SER A 79 -13.37 -9.03 -7.23
N ALA A 80 -14.63 -8.65 -7.03
CA ALA A 80 -14.98 -7.44 -6.28
C ALA A 80 -14.48 -7.50 -4.83
N ALA A 81 -14.55 -8.68 -4.19
CA ALA A 81 -14.07 -8.89 -2.82
C ALA A 81 -12.55 -8.69 -2.70
N CYS A 82 -11.77 -9.23 -3.65
CA CYS A 82 -10.32 -9.00 -3.70
C CYS A 82 -9.97 -7.52 -3.88
N ARG A 83 -10.73 -6.80 -4.74
CA ARG A 83 -10.55 -5.36 -4.88
C ARG A 83 -10.83 -4.63 -3.56
N GLU A 84 -11.90 -4.98 -2.87
CA GLU A 84 -12.28 -4.36 -1.60
C GLU A 84 -11.20 -4.56 -0.53
N GLN A 85 -10.63 -5.76 -0.41
CA GLN A 85 -9.52 -6.04 0.50
C GLN A 85 -8.27 -5.19 0.18
N ILE A 86 -7.97 -5.00 -1.11
CA ILE A 86 -6.90 -4.10 -1.55
C ILE A 86 -7.22 -2.65 -1.18
N GLU A 87 -8.47 -2.21 -1.33
CA GLU A 87 -8.90 -0.86 -0.98
C GLU A 87 -8.84 -0.60 0.54
N VAL A 88 -9.24 -1.57 1.37
CA VAL A 88 -9.08 -1.51 2.84
C VAL A 88 -7.60 -1.38 3.22
N THR A 89 -6.73 -2.17 2.59
CA THR A 89 -5.28 -2.08 2.83
C THR A 89 -4.73 -0.70 2.45
N ILE A 90 -5.16 -0.15 1.31
CA ILE A 90 -4.79 1.21 0.89
C ILE A 90 -5.28 2.26 1.88
N GLN A 91 -6.52 2.14 2.38
CA GLN A 91 -7.08 3.09 3.34
C GLN A 91 -6.30 3.09 4.66
N ARG A 92 -5.96 1.91 5.22
CA ARG A 92 -5.11 1.81 6.41
C ARG A 92 -3.78 2.53 6.24
N LEU A 93 -3.10 2.31 5.10
CA LEU A 93 -1.83 2.99 4.82
C LEU A 93 -1.98 4.49 4.58
N ARG A 94 -3.11 4.95 4.03
CA ARG A 94 -3.41 6.38 3.90
C ARG A 94 -3.61 7.06 5.25
N GLN A 95 -4.27 6.39 6.20
CA GLN A 95 -4.42 6.92 7.56
C GLN A 95 -3.04 7.10 8.23
N SER A 96 -2.12 6.13 8.07
CA SER A 96 -0.75 6.29 8.56
C SER A 96 -0.01 7.47 7.89
N VAL A 97 -0.25 7.73 6.60
CA VAL A 97 0.32 8.89 5.90
C VAL A 97 -0.22 10.21 6.46
N LEU A 98 -1.54 10.28 6.72
CA LEU A 98 -2.18 11.48 7.25
C LEU A 98 -1.68 11.81 8.67
N GLY A 99 -1.57 10.81 9.55
CA GLY A 99 -1.08 10.99 10.91
C GLY A 99 0.39 11.43 11.02
N LEU A 100 1.20 11.23 9.98
CA LEU A 100 2.58 11.71 9.90
C LEU A 100 2.73 13.02 9.11
N SER A 101 1.67 13.48 8.48
CA SER A 101 1.65 14.72 7.70
C SER A 101 1.35 15.95 8.55
N THR A 102 0.63 15.76 9.66
CA THR A 102 0.42 16.77 10.73
C THR A 102 1.75 17.19 11.35
#